data_AF-A0A2V6T2B0-F1
#
_entry.id   AF-A0A2V6T2B0-F1
#
_cell.length_a   1.000
_cell.length_b   1.000
_cell.length_c   1.000
_cell.angle_alpha   90.00
_cell.angle_beta   90.00
_cell.angle_gamma   90.00
#
_symmetry.space_group_name_H-M   'P 1'
#
loop_
_entity.id
_entity.type
_entity.pdbx_description
1 polymer ?
#
loop_
_entity_poly.entity_id
_entity_poly.type
_entity_poly.pdbx_seq_one_letter_code
_entity_poly.pdbx_strand_id
1 'polypeptide(L)'
;MPPEGYKPSYAGPYGGDFDQKDVKAGARVHLPVLVPGALVFFADPHAAISDGIVTGTGVECTSTVRARISLVKHERVERPLVEVDDTLQVLGFGPTVEAATEDATRAAIRVVSRGTGLDPEETYMLLSIVGELRIGTSPRPVMAARLIVPRETLAAAGWRDRA
;
A
#
# COMPACT_ATOMS: atom_id res chain seq x y z
N MET A 1 -12.16 7.35 9.30
CA MET A 1 -11.00 8.25 9.47
C MET A 1 -11.21 9.08 10.72
N PRO A 2 -10.18 9.45 11.47
CA PRO A 2 -10.35 10.39 12.56
C PRO A 2 -10.90 11.72 12.01
N PRO A 3 -11.82 12.36 12.74
CA PRO A 3 -12.55 13.53 12.25
C PRO A 3 -11.72 14.81 12.13
N GLU A 4 -10.47 14.85 12.63
CA GLU A 4 -9.57 16.00 12.54
C GLU A 4 -8.11 15.60 12.25
N GLY A 5 -7.53 16.22 11.22
CA GLY A 5 -6.09 16.32 10.96
C GLY A 5 -5.42 15.10 10.35
N TYR A 6 -4.57 15.33 9.33
CA TYR A 6 -3.53 14.38 8.95
C TYR A 6 -2.60 14.21 10.15
N LYS A 7 -2.61 13.01 10.75
CA LYS A 7 -1.69 12.67 11.84
C LYS A 7 -0.58 11.79 11.27
N PRO A 8 0.69 12.22 11.32
CA PRO A 8 1.79 11.42 10.79
C PRO A 8 1.83 10.01 11.37
N SER A 9 1.42 9.84 12.64
CA SER A 9 1.39 8.58 13.36
C SER A 9 0.23 7.65 13.01
N TYR A 10 -0.63 8.00 12.05
CA TYR A 10 -1.72 7.14 11.57
C TYR A 10 -1.51 6.78 10.10
N ALA A 11 -1.86 5.54 9.75
CA ALA A 11 -1.94 5.11 8.37
C ALA A 11 -3.15 5.70 7.64
N GLY A 12 -3.06 5.84 6.32
CA GLY A 12 -4.21 6.17 5.48
C GLY A 12 -3.89 6.35 3.99
N PRO A 13 -4.87 6.84 3.21
CA PRO A 13 -4.72 7.17 1.79
C PRO A 13 -3.51 8.04 1.46
N TYR A 14 -3.12 8.94 2.36
CA TYR A 14 -1.96 9.83 2.23
C TYR A 14 -0.62 9.13 2.51
N GLY A 15 -0.62 7.83 2.82
CA GLY A 15 0.51 7.12 3.38
C GLY A 15 0.44 7.15 4.90
N GLY A 16 1.28 7.99 5.52
CA GLY A 16 1.42 8.06 6.97
C GLY A 16 2.17 6.87 7.55
N ASP A 17 1.89 6.57 8.81
CA ASP A 17 2.53 5.49 9.59
C ASP A 17 1.85 4.13 9.30
N PHE A 18 2.19 3.53 8.15
CA PHE A 18 1.63 2.25 7.73
C PHE A 18 2.55 1.05 7.96
N ASP A 19 3.80 1.22 8.41
CA ASP A 19 4.74 0.15 8.80
C ASP A 19 4.88 -1.02 7.79
N GLN A 20 4.92 -0.74 6.48
CA GLN A 20 5.09 -1.80 5.49
C GLN A 20 6.58 -2.11 5.29
N LYS A 21 7.04 -3.27 5.78
CA LYS A 21 8.45 -3.73 5.62
C LYS A 21 8.95 -3.78 4.18
N ASP A 22 8.01 -3.86 3.23
CA ASP A 22 8.27 -3.94 1.79
C ASP A 22 8.58 -2.55 1.17
N VAL A 23 8.33 -1.45 1.91
CA VAL A 23 8.79 -0.11 1.53
C VAL A 23 10.26 0.05 1.90
N LYS A 24 11.10 -0.50 1.03
CA LYS A 24 12.56 -0.57 1.15
C LYS A 24 13.25 -0.03 -0.11
N ALA A 25 14.58 -0.01 -0.12
CA ALA A 25 15.33 0.35 -1.32
C ALA A 25 14.91 -0.53 -2.52
N GLY A 26 14.63 0.10 -3.66
CA GLY A 26 14.11 -0.57 -4.86
C GLY A 26 12.58 -0.57 -4.98
N ALA A 27 11.85 -0.31 -3.89
CA ALA A 27 10.41 -0.16 -3.95
C ALA A 27 9.98 1.15 -4.65
N ARG A 28 8.88 1.09 -5.39
CA ARG A 28 8.15 2.24 -5.90
C ARG A 28 6.84 2.39 -5.12
N VAL A 29 6.61 3.56 -4.54
CA VAL A 29 5.38 3.86 -3.80
C VAL A 29 4.58 4.90 -4.57
N HIS A 30 3.35 4.56 -4.95
CA HIS A 30 2.41 5.48 -5.58
C HIS A 30 1.50 6.07 -4.52
N LEU A 31 1.53 7.39 -4.36
CA LEU A 31 0.69 8.11 -3.41
C LEU A 31 -0.26 9.07 -4.14
N PRO A 32 -1.48 9.28 -3.62
CA PRO A 32 -2.36 10.31 -4.14
C PRO A 32 -1.79 11.70 -3.87
N VAL A 33 -1.84 12.59 -4.85
CA VAL A 33 -1.60 14.02 -4.63
C VAL A 33 -2.88 14.65 -4.06
N LEU A 34 -2.90 14.85 -2.73
CA LEU A 34 -4.07 15.37 -2.02
C LEU A 34 -4.07 16.89 -1.86
N VAL A 35 -2.90 17.52 -2.00
CA VAL A 35 -2.68 18.96 -1.84
C VAL A 35 -1.70 19.49 -2.90
N PRO A 36 -1.74 20.79 -3.24
CA PRO A 36 -0.77 21.39 -4.14
C PRO A 36 0.68 21.13 -3.69
N GLY A 37 1.53 20.72 -4.64
CA GLY A 37 2.93 20.37 -4.36
C GLY A 37 3.14 19.01 -3.71
N ALA A 38 2.07 18.23 -3.47
CA ALA A 38 2.04 16.91 -2.82
C ALA A 38 2.54 16.86 -1.36
N LEU A 39 3.54 17.67 -1.00
CA LEU A 39 4.16 17.74 0.32
C LEU A 39 4.61 16.34 0.79
N VAL A 40 5.55 15.75 0.07
CA VAL A 40 6.08 14.41 0.38
C VAL A 40 7.00 14.46 1.60
N PHE A 41 6.79 13.56 2.57
CA PHE A 41 7.62 13.40 3.76
C PHE A 41 8.12 11.96 3.89
N PHE A 42 9.31 11.80 4.47
CA PHE A 42 9.90 10.51 4.85
C PHE A 42 10.27 10.57 6.33
N ALA A 43 9.90 9.54 7.08
CA ALA A 43 10.16 9.45 8.52
C ALA A 43 10.16 7.98 8.95
N ASP A 44 10.45 7.76 10.23
CA ASP A 44 10.32 6.47 10.92
C ASP A 44 11.06 5.30 10.25
N PRO A 45 12.39 5.42 10.04
CA PRO A 45 13.14 4.32 9.43
C PRO A 45 13.43 3.22 10.45
N HIS A 46 13.16 1.99 10.05
CA HIS A 46 13.55 0.80 10.80
C HIS A 46 14.72 0.08 10.11
N ALA A 47 15.76 -0.26 10.87
CA ALA A 47 16.83 -1.14 10.39
C ALA A 47 16.30 -2.57 10.15
N ALA A 48 15.28 -2.98 10.91
CA ALA A 48 14.52 -4.20 10.72
C ALA A 48 13.11 -4.02 11.30
N ILE A 49 12.09 -4.51 10.58
CA ILE A 49 10.69 -4.48 10.98
C ILE A 49 9.99 -5.73 10.42
N SER A 50 9.04 -6.30 11.17
CA SER A 50 8.24 -7.45 10.74
C SER A 50 6.81 -7.03 10.43
N ASP A 51 6.10 -7.85 9.65
CA ASP A 51 4.64 -7.71 9.53
C ASP A 51 4.00 -7.82 10.92
N GLY A 52 3.13 -6.86 11.24
CA GLY A 52 2.38 -6.81 12.49
C GLY A 52 3.11 -6.24 13.71
N ILE A 53 4.44 -6.02 13.65
CA ILE A 53 5.27 -5.39 14.69
C ILE A 53 4.76 -5.57 16.12
N VAL A 54 4.66 -6.80 16.61
CA VAL A 54 3.86 -7.12 17.80
C VAL A 54 4.22 -6.37 19.09
N THR A 55 5.44 -5.84 19.19
CA THR A 55 5.92 -5.00 20.30
C THR A 55 5.58 -3.51 20.15
N GLY A 56 5.02 -3.13 19.00
CA GLY A 56 4.70 -1.75 18.59
C GLY A 56 5.85 -0.99 17.94
N THR A 57 7.02 -1.60 17.76
CA THR A 57 8.22 -0.92 17.23
C THR A 57 9.14 -1.91 16.51
N GLY A 58 9.86 -1.43 15.51
CA GLY A 58 10.97 -2.15 14.87
C GLY A 58 12.31 -1.85 15.55
N VAL A 59 13.40 -2.09 14.84
CA VAL A 59 14.72 -1.56 15.24
C VAL A 59 14.81 -0.12 14.75
N GLU A 60 14.34 0.82 15.56
CA GLU A 60 14.35 2.26 15.26
C GLU A 60 15.78 2.78 15.02
N CYS A 61 15.97 3.59 13.98
CA CYS A 61 17.29 4.11 13.65
C CYS A 61 17.27 5.51 13.03
N THR A 62 18.46 6.02 12.70
CA THR A 62 18.61 7.18 11.82
C THR A 62 18.94 6.69 10.42
N SER A 63 18.37 7.31 9.39
CA SER A 63 18.67 6.95 7.99
C SER A 63 18.85 8.18 7.10
N THR A 64 19.45 7.98 5.94
CA THR A 64 19.46 8.94 4.83
C THR A 64 18.74 8.28 3.66
N VAL A 65 17.62 8.88 3.23
CA VAL A 65 16.81 8.38 2.13
C VAL A 65 17.20 9.08 0.83
N ARG A 66 17.54 8.30 -0.20
CA ARG A 66 17.66 8.78 -1.58
C ARG A 66 16.47 8.28 -2.38
N ALA A 67 15.55 9.17 -2.73
CA ALA A 67 14.37 8.85 -3.52
C ALA A 67 14.34 9.66 -4.82
N ARG A 68 13.75 9.09 -5.87
CA ARG A 68 13.32 9.82 -7.06
C ARG A 68 11.82 10.08 -6.92
N ILE A 69 11.41 11.34 -7.00
CA ILE A 69 10.01 11.74 -6.96
C ILE A 69 9.61 12.19 -8.36
N SER A 70 8.54 11.59 -8.90
CA SER A 70 7.97 11.91 -10.19
C SER A 70 6.46 12.08 -10.08
N LEU A 71 5.90 13.01 -10.86
CA LEU A 71 4.46 13.20 -10.95
C LEU A 71 3.91 12.37 -12.11
N VAL A 72 3.01 11.43 -11.80
CA VAL A 72 2.19 10.74 -12.81
C VAL A 72 0.93 11.57 -13.04
N LYS A 73 0.74 12.05 -14.26
CA LYS A 73 -0.43 12.85 -14.65
C LYS A 73 -1.50 11.95 -15.25
N HIS A 74 -2.76 12.39 -15.16
CA HIS A 74 -3.92 11.68 -15.74
C HIS A 74 -4.19 10.30 -15.16
N GLU A 75 -3.47 9.91 -14.11
CA GLU A 75 -3.72 8.73 -13.35
C GLU A 75 -3.96 9.10 -11.90
N ARG A 76 -5.02 8.54 -11.31
CA ARG A 76 -5.37 8.77 -9.92
C ARG A 76 -5.34 7.46 -9.16
N VAL A 77 -4.44 7.39 -8.18
CA VAL A 77 -4.55 6.42 -7.09
C VAL A 77 -5.37 7.03 -5.96
N GLU A 78 -6.08 6.20 -5.21
CA GLU A 78 -6.89 6.63 -4.06
C GLU A 78 -6.18 6.35 -2.72
N ARG A 79 -5.04 5.67 -2.78
CA ARG A 79 -4.34 5.08 -1.64
C ARG A 79 -2.92 4.68 -2.04
N PRO A 80 -2.05 4.33 -1.08
CA PRO A 80 -0.73 3.82 -1.40
C PRO A 80 -0.80 2.50 -2.19
N LEU A 81 -0.05 2.44 -3.28
CA LEU A 81 0.31 1.19 -3.94
C LEU A 81 1.83 1.03 -3.82
N VAL A 82 2.30 -0.18 -3.55
CA VAL A 82 3.74 -0.48 -3.44
C VAL A 82 4.09 -1.50 -4.51
N GLU A 83 5.11 -1.20 -5.31
CA GLU A 83 5.68 -2.12 -6.28
C GLU A 83 7.10 -2.45 -5.88
N VAL A 84 7.38 -3.72 -5.63
CA VAL A 84 8.68 -4.20 -5.18
C VAL A 84 8.79 -5.70 -5.42
N ASP A 85 9.99 -6.20 -5.69
CA ASP A 85 10.28 -7.64 -5.87
C ASP A 85 9.27 -8.35 -6.81
N ASP A 86 8.98 -7.72 -7.95
CA ASP A 86 8.00 -8.21 -8.95
C ASP A 86 6.58 -8.43 -8.41
N THR A 87 6.17 -7.66 -7.40
CA THR A 87 4.80 -7.64 -6.88
C THR A 87 4.16 -6.26 -7.00
N LEU A 88 2.83 -6.26 -7.13
CA LEU A 88 1.99 -5.09 -6.87
C LEU A 88 1.28 -5.32 -5.53
N GLN A 89 1.39 -4.35 -4.63
CA GLN A 89 0.79 -4.41 -3.30
C GLN A 89 -0.20 -3.27 -3.14
N VAL A 90 -1.45 -3.60 -2.80
CA VAL A 90 -2.52 -2.62 -2.59
C VAL A 90 -2.80 -2.52 -1.11
N LEU A 91 -2.59 -1.33 -0.53
CA LEU A 91 -2.83 -1.12 0.89
C LEU A 91 -4.32 -0.93 1.20
N GLY A 92 -4.72 -1.32 2.40
CA GLY A 92 -6.04 -1.07 2.96
C GLY A 92 -5.94 -0.63 4.41
N PHE A 93 -6.95 0.12 4.84
CA PHE A 93 -6.97 0.76 6.16
C PHE A 93 -8.32 0.60 6.84
N GLY A 94 -8.33 0.43 8.15
CA GLY A 94 -9.58 0.26 8.90
C GLY A 94 -9.39 0.35 10.42
N PRO A 95 -10.48 0.46 11.18
CA PRO A 95 -10.40 0.45 12.65
C PRO A 95 -10.02 -0.92 13.24
N THR A 96 -10.09 -1.99 12.43
CA THR A 96 -9.70 -3.35 12.80
C THR A 96 -8.90 -4.01 11.68
N VAL A 97 -8.25 -5.14 11.98
CA VAL A 97 -7.51 -5.92 10.98
C VAL A 97 -8.44 -6.38 9.87
N GLU A 98 -9.62 -6.89 10.22
CA GLU A 98 -10.64 -7.36 9.29
C GLU A 98 -11.04 -6.24 8.33
N ALA A 99 -11.37 -5.06 8.86
CA ALA A 99 -11.74 -3.90 8.06
C ALA A 99 -10.61 -3.45 7.12
N ALA A 100 -9.36 -3.48 7.59
CA ALA A 100 -8.20 -3.13 6.77
C ALA A 100 -7.97 -4.16 5.63
N THR A 101 -8.12 -5.46 5.91
CA THR A 101 -7.99 -6.52 4.90
C THR A 101 -9.13 -6.50 3.87
N GLU A 102 -10.36 -6.19 4.30
CA GLU A 102 -11.50 -6.02 3.40
C GLU A 102 -11.29 -4.80 2.49
N ASP A 103 -10.87 -3.66 3.05
CA ASP A 103 -10.57 -2.46 2.28
C ASP A 103 -9.41 -2.69 1.28
N ALA A 104 -8.35 -3.39 1.69
CA ALA A 104 -7.23 -3.75 0.81
C ALA A 104 -7.72 -4.60 -0.38
N THR A 105 -8.52 -5.63 -0.09
CA THR A 105 -9.08 -6.54 -1.11
C THR A 105 -10.01 -5.81 -2.06
N ARG A 106 -10.97 -5.03 -1.55
CA ARG A 106 -11.90 -4.25 -2.39
C ARG A 106 -11.17 -3.29 -3.31
N ALA A 107 -10.09 -2.69 -2.83
CA ALA A 107 -9.28 -1.79 -3.64
C ALA A 107 -8.44 -2.52 -4.66
N ALA A 108 -7.87 -3.68 -4.29
CA ALA A 108 -7.14 -4.50 -5.22
C ALA A 108 -8.03 -4.97 -6.37
N ILE A 109 -9.28 -5.36 -6.11
CA ILE A 109 -10.27 -5.66 -7.16
C ILE A 109 -10.38 -4.46 -8.11
N ARG A 110 -10.67 -3.25 -7.60
CA ARG A 110 -10.78 -2.05 -8.44
C ARG A 110 -9.51 -1.74 -9.25
N VAL A 111 -8.34 -1.91 -8.64
CA VAL A 111 -7.03 -1.65 -9.25
C VAL A 111 -6.76 -2.65 -10.36
N VAL A 112 -6.97 -3.93 -10.09
CA VAL A 112 -6.68 -5.06 -10.97
C VAL A 112 -7.66 -5.11 -12.12
N SER A 113 -8.97 -5.04 -11.87
CA SER A 113 -9.99 -5.00 -12.93
C SER A 113 -9.73 -3.87 -13.93
N ARG A 114 -9.35 -2.67 -13.44
CA ARG A 114 -9.00 -1.54 -14.32
C ARG A 114 -7.75 -1.78 -15.16
N GLY A 115 -6.76 -2.50 -14.61
CA GLY A 115 -5.50 -2.75 -15.29
C GLY A 115 -5.53 -3.93 -16.26
N THR A 116 -6.36 -4.94 -15.99
CA THR A 116 -6.47 -6.18 -16.79
C THR A 116 -7.65 -6.15 -17.77
N GLY A 117 -8.72 -5.43 -17.43
CA GLY A 117 -10.00 -5.48 -18.16
C GLY A 117 -10.92 -6.64 -17.75
N LEU A 118 -10.51 -7.46 -16.78
CA LEU A 118 -11.38 -8.47 -16.16
C LEU A 118 -12.53 -7.79 -15.42
N ASP A 119 -13.68 -8.46 -15.35
CA ASP A 119 -14.78 -7.97 -14.51
C ASP A 119 -14.44 -8.10 -13.01
N PRO A 120 -15.19 -7.40 -12.11
CA PRO A 120 -14.92 -7.45 -10.68
C PRO A 120 -14.99 -8.84 -10.07
N GLU A 121 -15.90 -9.71 -10.54
CA GLU A 121 -16.12 -11.06 -10.05
C GLU A 121 -14.96 -11.99 -10.43
N GLU A 122 -14.54 -11.98 -11.70
CA GLU A 122 -13.34 -12.68 -12.20
C GLU A 122 -12.09 -12.24 -11.46
N THR A 123 -11.95 -10.93 -11.27
CA THR A 123 -10.83 -10.34 -10.54
C THR A 123 -10.83 -10.81 -9.09
N TYR A 124 -11.99 -10.84 -8.43
CA TYR A 124 -12.10 -11.30 -7.05
C TYR A 124 -11.70 -12.78 -6.93
N MET A 125 -12.15 -13.63 -7.85
CA MET A 125 -11.75 -15.04 -7.89
C MET A 125 -10.25 -15.20 -8.12
N LEU A 126 -9.66 -14.47 -9.07
CA LEU A 126 -8.22 -14.49 -9.33
C LEU A 126 -7.43 -14.12 -8.07
N LEU A 127 -7.78 -13.00 -7.43
CA LEU A 127 -7.10 -12.51 -6.23
C LEU A 127 -7.22 -13.47 -5.04
N SER A 128 -8.29 -14.25 -4.96
CA SER A 128 -8.43 -15.30 -3.94
C SER A 128 -7.44 -16.46 -4.12
N ILE A 129 -7.01 -16.73 -5.36
CA ILE A 129 -6.12 -17.84 -5.70
C ILE A 129 -4.65 -17.43 -5.58
N VAL A 130 -4.32 -16.19 -5.93
CA VAL A 130 -2.92 -15.74 -6.13
C VAL A 130 -2.50 -14.57 -5.23
N GLY A 131 -3.46 -13.97 -4.53
CA GLY A 131 -3.22 -12.83 -3.66
C GLY A 131 -2.81 -13.26 -2.25
N GLU A 132 -1.83 -12.56 -1.70
CA GLU A 132 -1.32 -12.77 -0.34
C GLU A 132 -1.69 -11.59 0.55
N LEU A 133 -2.61 -11.79 1.50
CA LEU A 133 -2.98 -10.77 2.49
C LEU A 133 -2.00 -10.76 3.65
N ARG A 134 -1.42 -9.60 3.93
CA ARG A 134 -0.52 -9.41 5.08
C ARG A 134 -0.90 -8.19 5.91
N ILE A 135 -0.76 -8.34 7.23
CA ILE A 135 -0.92 -7.26 8.20
C ILE A 135 0.38 -6.45 8.23
N GLY A 136 0.29 -5.12 8.16
CA GLY A 136 1.48 -4.26 8.23
C GLY A 136 1.86 -3.90 9.66
N THR A 137 0.91 -3.38 10.42
CA THR A 137 1.17 -2.73 11.72
C THR A 137 0.51 -3.48 12.89
N SER A 138 1.00 -3.23 14.11
CA SER A 138 0.38 -3.68 15.36
C SER A 138 -0.95 -2.96 15.62
N PRO A 139 -1.77 -3.41 16.58
CA PRO A 139 -2.97 -2.69 16.99
C PRO A 139 -2.74 -1.19 17.21
N ARG A 140 -3.30 -0.37 16.33
CA ARG A 140 -3.29 1.10 16.35
C ARG A 140 -4.72 1.62 16.08
N PRO A 141 -5.02 2.92 16.31
CA PRO A 141 -6.33 3.48 15.99
C PRO A 141 -6.74 3.31 14.52
N VAL A 142 -5.76 3.14 13.62
CA VAL A 142 -5.96 2.75 12.23
C VAL A 142 -5.03 1.59 11.92
N MET A 143 -5.61 0.43 11.65
CA MET A 143 -4.91 -0.75 11.14
C MET A 143 -4.57 -0.59 9.67
N ALA A 144 -3.44 -1.13 9.26
CA ALA A 144 -3.00 -1.21 7.87
C ALA A 144 -2.74 -2.67 7.47
N ALA A 145 -3.24 -3.05 6.31
CA ALA A 145 -2.97 -4.33 5.66
C ALA A 145 -2.62 -4.11 4.19
N ARG A 146 -2.10 -5.13 3.52
CA ARG A 146 -1.84 -5.11 2.09
C ARG A 146 -2.21 -6.43 1.44
N LEU A 147 -2.78 -6.36 0.24
CA LEU A 147 -2.90 -7.51 -0.66
C LEU A 147 -1.73 -7.46 -1.65
N ILE A 148 -0.91 -8.50 -1.66
CA ILE A 148 0.26 -8.64 -2.51
C ILE A 148 -0.11 -9.54 -3.68
N VAL A 149 0.18 -9.10 -4.91
CA VAL A 149 -0.14 -9.85 -6.14
C VAL A 149 1.10 -9.93 -7.03
N PRO A 150 1.52 -11.13 -7.49
CA PRO A 150 2.64 -11.26 -8.41
C PRO A 150 2.39 -10.55 -9.75
N ARG A 151 3.37 -9.77 -10.22
CA ARG A 151 3.28 -9.06 -11.51
C ARG A 151 3.18 -10.00 -12.70
N GLU A 152 3.84 -11.16 -12.65
CA GLU A 152 3.75 -12.18 -13.70
C GLU A 152 2.29 -12.63 -13.91
N THR A 153 1.59 -12.94 -12.81
CA THR A 153 0.17 -13.32 -12.86
C THR A 153 -0.71 -12.19 -13.39
N LEU A 154 -0.45 -10.95 -12.95
CA LEU A 154 -1.16 -9.78 -13.46
C LEU A 154 -0.94 -9.62 -14.98
N ALA A 155 0.30 -9.73 -15.44
CA ALA A 155 0.63 -9.65 -16.87
C ALA A 155 -0.06 -10.74 -17.69
N ALA A 156 -0.06 -11.99 -17.19
CA ALA A 156 -0.78 -13.10 -17.81
C ALA A 156 -2.29 -12.86 -17.87
N ALA A 157 -2.84 -12.15 -16.89
CA ALA A 157 -4.24 -11.72 -16.85
C ALA A 157 -4.54 -10.47 -17.71
N GLY A 158 -3.56 -9.95 -18.46
CA GLY A 158 -3.75 -8.81 -19.36
C GLY A 158 -3.44 -7.44 -18.75
N TRP A 159 -2.74 -7.39 -17.61
CA TRP A 159 -2.36 -6.14 -16.95
C TRP A 159 -1.54 -5.23 -17.87
N ARG A 160 -1.94 -3.98 -17.95
CA ARG A 160 -1.20 -2.91 -18.62
C ARG A 160 -0.57 -2.01 -17.58
N ASP A 161 0.74 -1.83 -17.67
CA ASP A 161 1.45 -0.95 -16.76
C ASP A 161 0.94 0.49 -16.85
N ARG A 162 0.91 1.10 -15.68
CA ARG A 162 0.57 2.50 -15.46
C ARG A 162 1.71 3.36 -16.02
N ALA A 163 1.40 4.23 -16.99
CA ALA A 163 2.38 5.04 -17.74
C ALA A 163 2.95 6.20 -16.92
#